data_AF-M0P8R1-F1
#
_entry.id   AF-M0P8R1-F1
#
_cell.length_a   1.000
_cell.length_b   1.000
_cell.length_c   1.000
_cell.angle_alpha   90.00
_cell.angle_beta   90.00
_cell.angle_gamma   90.00
#
_symmetry.space_group_name_H-M   'P 1'
#
loop_
_entity.id
_entity.type
_entity.pdbx_description
1 polymer ?
#
loop_
_entity_poly.entity_id
_entity_poly.type
_entity_poly.pdbx_seq_one_letter_code
_entity_poly.pdbx_strand_id
1 'polypeptide(L)'
;MSDDEVPADESTAGDDPFAAEIDRARDLLDGEGIEAVHVGVVRDGEIDTTFAQRGDGDAENEGLRALALLAAHVRLVANEAGVEASTVAGDAATLAGQVERIPAHTDDLPEE
;
A
#
# COMPACT_ATOMS: atom_id res chain seq x y z
N MET A 1 -3.14 -45.54 26.99
CA MET A 1 -3.49 -44.85 25.74
C MET A 1 -3.31 -43.37 26.05
N SER A 2 -2.09 -42.87 26.21
CA SER A 2 -1.05 -42.57 25.20
C SER A 2 -1.51 -41.48 24.25
N ASP A 3 -0.87 -40.32 24.45
CA ASP A 3 -0.78 -39.07 23.70
C ASP A 3 -1.50 -38.97 22.36
N ASP A 4 -2.40 -37.99 22.28
CA ASP A 4 -2.69 -37.30 21.03
C ASP A 4 -2.02 -35.92 21.12
N GLU A 5 -0.70 -35.92 20.89
CA GLU A 5 0.09 -34.72 20.69
C GLU A 5 -0.33 -34.15 19.34
N VAL A 6 -1.20 -33.13 19.36
CA VAL A 6 -1.58 -32.39 18.15
C VAL A 6 -0.30 -31.74 17.63
N PRO A 7 0.14 -32.03 16.39
CA PRO A 7 1.36 -31.46 15.88
C PRO A 7 1.19 -29.94 15.82
N ALA A 8 2.14 -29.22 16.40
CA ALA A 8 2.26 -27.80 16.19
C ALA A 8 2.30 -27.57 14.68
N ASP A 9 1.36 -26.77 14.20
CA ASP A 9 1.37 -26.21 12.85
C ASP A 9 2.58 -25.27 12.77
N GLU A 10 3.76 -25.86 12.61
CA GLU A 10 4.97 -25.20 12.14
C GLU A 10 4.75 -24.90 10.65
N SER A 11 3.78 -24.04 10.37
CA SER A 11 3.75 -23.27 9.14
C SER A 11 5.04 -22.47 9.11
N THR A 12 6.02 -23.00 8.38
CA THR A 12 7.33 -22.41 8.14
C THR A 12 7.14 -20.93 7.81
N ALA A 13 7.59 -20.06 8.71
CA ALA A 13 7.53 -18.59 8.58
C ALA A 13 8.31 -18.03 7.36
N GLY A 14 8.71 -18.88 6.42
CA GLY A 14 9.44 -18.53 5.20
C GLY A 14 8.61 -18.52 3.92
N ASP A 15 7.34 -18.98 3.93
CA ASP A 15 6.53 -19.13 2.71
C ASP A 15 5.28 -18.23 2.65
N ASP A 16 5.04 -17.34 3.64
CA ASP A 16 3.94 -16.38 3.55
C ASP A 16 4.38 -15.13 2.75
N PRO A 17 3.89 -14.93 1.51
CA PRO A 17 4.24 -13.78 0.69
C PRO A 17 3.81 -12.45 1.33
N PHE A 18 2.74 -12.47 2.15
CA PHE A 18 2.30 -11.29 2.87
C PHE A 18 3.30 -10.91 3.96
N ALA A 19 3.69 -11.87 4.82
CA ALA A 19 4.71 -11.64 5.83
C ALA A 19 6.05 -11.17 5.22
N ALA A 20 6.46 -11.75 4.09
CA ALA A 20 7.67 -11.35 3.38
C ALA A 20 7.63 -9.89 2.90
N GLU A 21 6.49 -9.42 2.38
CA GLU A 21 6.36 -8.03 1.95
C GLU A 21 6.26 -7.07 3.15
N ILE A 22 5.67 -7.49 4.26
CA ILE A 22 5.69 -6.71 5.52
C ILE A 22 7.11 -6.54 6.05
N ASP A 23 7.93 -7.60 6.04
CA ASP A 23 9.31 -7.52 6.50
C ASP A 23 10.14 -6.64 5.56
N ARG A 24 9.94 -6.77 4.24
CA ARG A 24 10.55 -5.86 3.25
C ARG A 24 10.16 -4.40 3.48
N ALA A 25 8.89 -4.13 3.77
CA ALA A 25 8.43 -2.77 4.05
C ALA A 25 9.09 -2.20 5.32
N ARG A 26 9.28 -3.03 6.37
CA ARG A 26 10.02 -2.63 7.57
C ARG A 26 11.47 -2.33 7.26
N ASP A 27 12.15 -3.18 6.51
CA ASP A 27 13.54 -2.97 6.09
C ASP A 27 13.72 -1.65 5.31
N LEU A 28 12.75 -1.31 4.45
CA LEU A 28 12.74 -0.04 3.72
C LEU A 28 12.60 1.16 4.66
N LEU A 29 11.77 1.05 5.70
CA LEU A 29 11.53 2.11 6.69
C LEU A 29 12.69 2.28 7.67
N ASP A 30 13.42 1.21 7.97
CA ASP A 30 14.63 1.24 8.78
C ASP A 30 15.86 1.78 8.00
N GLY A 31 15.70 2.00 6.70
CA GLY A 31 16.72 2.57 5.83
C GLY A 31 17.16 3.99 6.21
N GLU A 32 18.45 4.27 6.09
CA GLU A 32 18.98 5.62 6.24
C GLU A 32 18.65 6.48 5.00
N GLY A 33 18.49 7.79 5.18
CA GLY A 33 18.35 8.72 4.05
C GLY A 33 16.96 8.77 3.39
N ILE A 34 15.92 8.17 3.98
CA ILE A 34 14.55 8.23 3.44
C ILE A 34 14.05 9.68 3.38
N GLU A 35 13.80 10.21 2.18
CA GLU A 35 13.37 11.60 2.01
C GLU A 35 11.84 11.78 2.02
N ALA A 36 11.09 10.75 1.64
CA ALA A 36 9.64 10.76 1.61
C ALA A 36 9.05 9.35 1.76
N VAL A 37 7.83 9.28 2.30
CA VAL A 37 7.10 8.05 2.53
C VAL A 37 5.61 8.25 2.27
N HIS A 38 4.99 7.26 1.61
CA HIS A 38 3.56 7.13 1.47
C HIS A 38 3.16 5.70 1.89
N VAL A 39 2.27 5.58 2.88
CA VAL A 39 1.80 4.28 3.39
C VAL A 39 0.29 4.24 3.30
N GLY A 40 -0.25 3.13 2.80
CA GLY A 40 -1.66 2.77 2.89
C GLY A 40 -1.81 1.40 3.57
N VAL A 41 -2.73 1.29 4.52
CA VAL A 41 -3.04 0.05 5.22
C VAL A 41 -4.53 -0.21 5.12
N VAL A 42 -4.89 -1.43 4.70
CA VAL A 42 -6.27 -1.90 4.74
C VAL A 42 -6.47 -2.71 6.02
N ARG A 43 -7.43 -2.31 6.86
CA ARG A 43 -7.79 -3.01 8.09
C ARG A 43 -9.29 -3.00 8.28
N ASP A 44 -9.89 -4.17 8.47
CA ASP A 44 -11.34 -4.31 8.70
C ASP A 44 -12.18 -3.61 7.62
N GLY A 45 -11.68 -3.64 6.38
CA GLY A 45 -12.28 -2.96 5.23
C GLY A 45 -12.00 -1.45 5.15
N GLU A 46 -11.40 -0.84 6.17
CA GLU A 46 -11.02 0.57 6.18
C GLU A 46 -9.62 0.79 5.61
N ILE A 47 -9.43 1.93 4.94
CA ILE A 47 -8.15 2.33 4.34
C ILE A 47 -7.59 3.52 5.13
N ASP A 48 -6.53 3.26 5.89
CA ASP A 48 -5.72 4.28 6.55
C ASP A 48 -4.55 4.66 5.66
N THR A 49 -4.38 5.96 5.39
CA THR A 49 -3.23 6.46 4.62
C THR A 49 -2.47 7.55 5.37
N THR A 50 -1.15 7.58 5.17
CA THR A 50 -0.29 8.67 5.66
C THR A 50 0.77 9.01 4.64
N PHE A 51 1.12 10.29 4.59
CA PHE A 51 2.16 10.84 3.74
C PHE A 51 3.05 11.75 4.56
N ALA A 52 4.37 11.57 4.45
CA ALA A 52 5.35 12.45 5.06
C ALA A 52 6.55 12.64 4.13
N GLN A 53 7.07 13.84 4.07
CA GLN A 53 8.28 14.17 3.32
C GLN A 53 9.14 15.15 4.10
N ARG A 54 10.45 15.07 3.92
CA ARG A 54 11.38 16.09 4.45
C ARG A 54 11.33 17.29 3.52
N GLY A 55 10.99 18.45 4.08
CA GLY A 55 11.09 19.71 3.36
C GLY A 55 12.52 20.24 3.42
N ASP A 56 13.11 20.45 2.25
CA ASP A 56 14.32 21.23 2.05
C ASP A 56 14.02 22.72 1.80
N GLY A 57 12.74 23.12 1.87
CA GLY A 57 12.27 24.48 1.66
C GLY A 57 11.98 24.82 0.19
N ASP A 58 11.97 23.81 -0.68
CA ASP A 58 11.69 23.92 -2.11
C ASP A 58 10.38 23.21 -2.45
N ALA A 59 9.30 23.99 -2.48
CA ALA A 59 7.95 23.49 -2.75
C ALA A 59 7.79 22.80 -4.12
N GLU A 60 8.61 23.18 -5.11
CA GLU A 60 8.53 22.61 -6.45
C GLU A 60 9.14 21.19 -6.47
N ASN A 61 10.31 21.03 -5.83
CA ASN A 61 10.94 19.73 -5.64
C ASN A 61 10.10 18.80 -4.74
N GLU A 62 9.50 19.35 -3.69
CA GLU A 62 8.53 18.66 -2.84
C GLU A 62 7.34 18.10 -3.64
N GLY A 63 6.72 18.91 -4.50
CA GLY A 63 5.61 18.47 -5.36
C GLY A 63 6.03 17.39 -6.36
N LEU A 64 7.21 17.51 -6.96
CA LEU A 64 7.75 16.52 -7.89
C LEU A 64 8.04 15.18 -7.21
N ARG A 65 8.58 15.19 -5.98
CA ARG A 65 8.81 13.97 -5.19
C ARG A 65 7.49 13.27 -4.85
N ALA A 66 6.47 14.01 -4.42
CA ALA A 66 5.14 13.46 -4.17
C ALA A 66 4.55 12.82 -5.43
N LEU A 67 4.66 13.49 -6.58
CA LEU A 67 4.21 12.96 -7.86
C LEU A 67 4.98 11.72 -8.30
N ALA A 68 6.29 11.68 -8.07
CA ALA A 68 7.12 10.51 -8.39
C ALA A 68 6.72 9.29 -7.55
N LEU A 69 6.44 9.48 -6.25
CA LEU A 69 5.93 8.42 -5.38
C LEU A 69 4.56 7.90 -5.85
N LEU A 70 3.64 8.81 -6.19
CA LEU A 70 2.35 8.42 -6.74
C LEU A 70 2.50 7.64 -8.06
N ALA A 71 3.35 8.09 -8.97
CA ALA A 71 3.60 7.41 -10.24
C ALA A 71 4.19 6.00 -10.03
N ALA A 72 5.10 5.85 -9.06
CA ALA A 72 5.63 4.53 -8.69
C ALA A 72 4.53 3.61 -8.16
N HIS A 73 3.63 4.14 -7.32
CA HIS A 73 2.50 3.39 -6.79
C HIS A 73 1.50 2.98 -7.88
N VAL A 74 1.13 3.89 -8.77
CA VAL A 74 0.24 3.59 -9.92
C VAL A 74 0.84 2.48 -10.78
N ARG A 75 2.16 2.50 -11.02
CA ARG A 75 2.83 1.45 -11.79
C ARG A 75 2.83 0.10 -11.07
N LEU A 76 3.02 0.08 -9.76
CA LEU A 76 2.92 -1.14 -8.96
C LEU A 76 1.52 -1.77 -9.10
N VAL A 77 0.47 -0.99 -8.86
CA VAL A 77 -0.93 -1.44 -8.97
C VAL A 77 -1.26 -1.90 -10.39
N ALA A 78 -0.80 -1.16 -11.41
CA ALA A 78 -1.01 -1.52 -12.81
C ALA A 78 -0.41 -2.89 -13.15
N ASN A 79 0.79 -3.19 -12.65
CA ASN A 79 1.42 -4.50 -12.83
C ASN A 79 0.62 -5.62 -12.14
N GLU A 80 0.13 -5.38 -10.93
CA GLU A 80 -0.67 -6.35 -10.17
C GLU A 80 -2.02 -6.63 -10.85
N ALA A 81 -2.69 -5.57 -11.31
CA ALA A 81 -4.00 -5.66 -11.98
C ALA A 81 -3.91 -6.10 -13.46
N GLY A 82 -2.70 -6.15 -14.05
CA GLY A 82 -2.50 -6.51 -15.44
C GLY A 82 -3.08 -5.50 -16.44
N VAL A 83 -3.10 -4.21 -16.08
CA VAL A 83 -3.65 -3.12 -16.91
C VAL A 83 -2.61 -2.01 -17.13
N GLU A 84 -2.91 -1.07 -18.02
CA GLU A 84 -2.04 0.08 -18.28
C GLU A 84 -2.09 1.08 -17.11
N ALA A 85 -0.94 1.70 -16.80
CA ALA A 85 -0.83 2.69 -15.72
C ALA A 85 -1.79 3.89 -15.91
N SER A 86 -2.08 4.27 -17.15
CA SER A 86 -3.05 5.34 -17.45
C SER A 86 -4.49 4.97 -17.07
N THR A 87 -4.85 3.68 -17.15
CA THR A 87 -6.17 3.19 -16.74
C THR A 87 -6.31 3.32 -15.24
N VAL A 88 -5.34 2.79 -14.48
CA VAL A 88 -5.31 2.93 -13.01
C VAL A 88 -5.36 4.40 -12.58
N ALA A 89 -4.59 5.27 -13.23
CA ALA A 89 -4.61 6.70 -12.91
C ALA A 89 -5.97 7.35 -13.19
N GLY A 90 -6.64 6.96 -14.29
CA GLY A 90 -7.98 7.44 -14.62
C GLY A 90 -9.01 6.99 -13.60
N ASP A 91 -9.04 5.70 -13.27
CA ASP A 91 -9.98 5.12 -12.32
C ASP A 91 -9.78 5.68 -10.92
N ALA A 92 -8.53 5.81 -10.48
CA ALA A 92 -8.21 6.45 -9.20
C ALA A 92 -8.67 7.91 -9.15
N ALA A 93 -8.52 8.67 -10.25
CA ALA A 93 -9.01 10.04 -10.32
C ALA A 93 -10.55 10.11 -10.29
N THR A 94 -11.23 9.17 -10.95
CA THR A 94 -12.70 9.04 -10.90
C THR A 94 -13.17 8.70 -9.50
N LEU A 95 -12.56 7.72 -8.83
CA LEU A 95 -12.88 7.37 -7.44
C LEU A 95 -12.62 8.55 -6.51
N ALA A 96 -11.46 9.20 -6.60
CA ALA A 96 -11.16 10.38 -5.79
C ALA A 96 -12.19 11.52 -5.97
N GLY A 97 -12.74 11.68 -7.18
CA GLY A 97 -13.80 12.66 -7.45
C GLY A 97 -15.19 12.27 -6.94
N GLN A 98 -15.46 10.98 -6.74
CA GLN A 98 -16.69 10.48 -6.13
C GLN A 98 -16.63 10.53 -4.59
N VAL A 99 -15.41 10.50 -4.06
CA VAL A 99 -15.04 10.42 -2.64
C VAL A 99 -14.97 11.82 -1.98
N GLU A 100 -15.92 12.72 -2.24
CA GLU A 100 -16.16 13.89 -1.35
C GLU A 100 -16.63 13.46 0.06
N ARG A 101 -16.86 12.16 0.27
CA ARG A 101 -16.80 11.44 1.55
C ARG A 101 -16.04 10.13 1.32
N ILE A 102 -14.91 9.92 2.00
CA ILE A 102 -14.17 8.66 2.01
C ILE A 102 -15.09 7.56 2.54
N PRO A 103 -15.46 6.54 1.73
CA PRO A 103 -16.07 5.34 2.25
C PRO A 103 -15.00 4.67 3.09
N ALA A 104 -15.30 4.51 4.38
CA ALA A 104 -14.43 3.81 5.30
C ALA A 104 -14.44 2.30 5.04
N HIS A 105 -15.16 1.76 4.05
CA HIS A 105 -15.28 0.32 3.87
C HIS A 105 -15.12 -0.11 2.41
N THR A 106 -14.38 -1.20 2.19
CA THR A 106 -14.22 -1.87 0.89
C THR A 106 -15.53 -2.43 0.33
N ASP A 107 -16.54 -2.67 1.18
CA ASP A 107 -17.89 -3.09 0.77
C ASP A 107 -18.73 -1.94 0.16
N ASP A 108 -18.24 -0.70 0.21
CA ASP A 108 -18.90 0.47 -0.40
C ASP A 108 -18.43 0.71 -1.85
N LEU A 109 -17.51 -0.09 -2.38
CA LEU A 109 -17.16 -0.04 -3.80
C LEU A 109 -18.35 -0.58 -4.61
N PRO A 110 -18.80 0.13 -5.67
CA PRO A 110 -19.87 -0.38 -6.52
C PRO A 110 -19.42 -1.65 -7.23
N GLU A 111 -20.23 -2.71 -7.13
CA GLU A 111 -20.03 -3.94 -7.90
C GLU A 111 -20.22 -3.63 -9.41
N GLU A 112 -19.28 -4.07 -10.25
CA GLU A 112 -19.34 -3.94 -11.72
C GLU A 112 -20.42 -4.80 -12.37
#